data_AF-A0AAP9RG14-F1
#
_entry.id   AF-A0AAP9RG14-F1
#
_cell.length_a   1.000
_cell.length_b   1.000
_cell.length_c   1.000
_cell.angle_alpha   90.00
_cell.angle_beta   90.00
_cell.angle_gamma   90.00
#
_symmetry.space_group_name_H-M   'P 1'
#
loop_
_entity.id
_entity.type
_entity.pdbx_description
1 polymer ?
#
loop_
_entity_poly.entity_id
_entity_poly.type
_entity_poly.pdbx_seq_one_letter_code
_entity_poly.pdbx_strand_id
1 'polypeptide(L)'
;MDKKVDEKIIEFINEAKKREEREDITAGPIKIGNRYYEFENMEFFNNELKIFIPKDFVDMSMEDRKFKYPSESRPEIIKCNDDGSICITLNVIDSPLSEDKVEELKNGMKMIIRKTNPANVFYEDGVIEVNSKNIGFYEFKSSAIDADLYNLMFFAEFMGKTLMGTFSCKYEVYKEWRDIAYKMICTLKVIKEE
;
A
#
# COMPACT_ATOMS: atom_id res chain seq x y z
N MET A 1 -10.28 39.88 19.38
CA MET A 1 -10.32 38.58 18.67
C MET A 1 -9.79 38.82 17.26
N ASP A 2 -9.25 37.83 16.57
CA ASP A 2 -9.21 37.73 15.09
C ASP A 2 -7.88 37.26 14.47
N LYS A 3 -6.69 37.70 14.91
CA LYS A 3 -5.43 37.19 14.29
C LYS A 3 -5.22 35.67 14.43
N LYS A 4 -5.55 35.09 15.59
CA LYS A 4 -5.41 33.64 15.86
C LYS A 4 -6.48 32.78 15.18
N VAL A 5 -7.60 33.39 14.77
CA VAL A 5 -8.70 32.68 14.10
C VAL A 5 -8.43 32.64 12.60
N ASP A 6 -7.95 33.75 12.03
CA ASP A 6 -7.57 33.84 10.61
C ASP A 6 -6.40 32.91 10.25
N GLU A 7 -5.37 32.81 11.11
CA GLU A 7 -4.24 31.89 10.90
C GLU A 7 -4.69 30.42 10.84
N LYS A 8 -5.62 30.01 11.71
CA LYS A 8 -6.16 28.65 11.71
C LYS A 8 -7.02 28.33 10.49
N ILE A 9 -7.76 29.31 9.99
CA ILE A 9 -8.56 29.15 8.78
C ILE A 9 -7.64 29.01 7.55
N ILE A 10 -6.59 29.81 7.47
CA ILE A 10 -5.59 29.73 6.40
C ILE A 10 -4.85 28.38 6.43
N GLU A 11 -4.47 27.91 7.62
CA GLU A 11 -3.83 26.60 7.80
C GLU A 11 -4.75 25.47 7.35
N PHE A 12 -6.04 25.52 7.75
CA PHE A 12 -7.04 24.54 7.33
C PHE A 12 -7.29 24.54 5.81
N ILE A 13 -7.39 25.71 5.18
CA ILE A 13 -7.55 25.84 3.73
C ILE A 13 -6.31 25.30 3.00
N ASN A 14 -5.11 25.58 3.51
CA ASN A 14 -3.87 25.08 2.93
C ASN A 14 -3.73 23.56 3.10
N GLU A 15 -4.17 23.02 4.23
CA GLU A 15 -4.25 21.56 4.44
C GLU A 15 -5.27 20.91 3.52
N ALA A 16 -6.45 21.50 3.36
CA ALA A 16 -7.50 21.00 2.46
C ALA A 16 -7.03 21.01 0.99
N LYS A 17 -6.41 22.10 0.53
CA LYS A 17 -5.82 22.18 -0.82
C LYS A 17 -4.69 21.18 -1.02
N LYS A 18 -3.80 20.99 -0.03
CA LYS A 18 -2.77 19.94 -0.09
C LYS A 18 -3.38 18.53 -0.11
N ARG A 19 -4.55 18.33 0.49
CA ARG A 19 -5.27 17.05 0.42
C ARG A 19 -5.85 16.84 -0.98
N GLU A 20 -6.52 17.85 -1.56
CA GLU A 20 -7.01 17.84 -2.95
C GLU A 20 -5.89 17.65 -3.99
N GLU A 21 -4.75 18.35 -3.85
CA GLU A 21 -3.60 18.15 -4.77
C GLU A 21 -2.97 16.76 -4.65
N ARG A 22 -3.16 16.08 -3.50
CA ARG A 22 -2.79 14.68 -3.31
C ARG A 22 -3.89 13.73 -3.78
N GLU A 23 -5.12 14.19 -4.06
CA GLU A 23 -6.30 13.32 -4.24
C GLU A 23 -6.20 12.40 -5.43
N ASP A 24 -5.64 12.84 -6.55
CA ASP A 24 -5.54 12.04 -7.75
C ASP A 24 -4.09 11.76 -8.14
N ILE A 25 -3.61 10.56 -7.77
CA ILE A 25 -2.27 10.08 -8.14
C ILE A 25 -2.13 9.86 -9.66
N THR A 26 -3.22 9.90 -10.42
CA THR A 26 -3.25 9.68 -11.88
C THR A 26 -3.22 10.98 -12.69
N ALA A 27 -3.45 12.13 -12.06
CA ALA A 27 -3.58 13.42 -12.75
C ALA A 27 -2.24 14.12 -13.06
N GLY A 28 -1.14 13.69 -12.44
CA GLY A 28 0.19 14.28 -12.66
C GLY A 28 1.15 14.08 -11.48
N PRO A 29 2.30 14.78 -11.48
CA PRO A 29 3.28 14.66 -10.40
C PRO A 29 2.72 15.18 -9.08
N ILE A 30 2.85 14.39 -8.01
CA ILE A 30 2.41 14.76 -6.66
C ILE A 30 3.61 14.93 -5.73
N LYS A 31 3.53 15.91 -4.82
CA LYS A 31 4.59 16.15 -3.84
C LYS A 31 4.41 15.28 -2.59
N ILE A 32 5.36 14.38 -2.36
CA ILE A 32 5.43 13.53 -1.16
C ILE A 32 6.76 13.85 -0.46
N GLY A 33 6.67 14.38 0.76
CA GLY A 33 7.82 14.94 1.47
C GLY A 33 8.51 16.05 0.68
N ASN A 34 9.79 15.83 0.38
CA ASN A 34 10.65 16.81 -0.29
C ASN A 34 10.83 16.58 -1.79
N ARG A 35 10.17 15.57 -2.38
CA ARG A 35 10.27 15.29 -3.83
C ARG A 35 8.90 15.14 -4.50
N TYR A 36 8.90 15.28 -5.82
CA TYR A 36 7.74 15.00 -6.65
C TYR A 36 7.82 13.56 -7.16
N TYR A 37 6.67 12.90 -7.21
CA TYR A 37 6.51 11.55 -7.72
C TYR A 37 5.54 11.56 -8.88
N GLU A 38 5.94 10.96 -9.99
CA GLU A 38 5.01 10.55 -11.06
C GLU A 38 4.60 9.10 -10.80
N PHE A 39 3.33 8.81 -11.05
CA PHE A 39 2.80 7.46 -10.97
C PHE A 39 2.49 6.95 -12.36
N GLU A 40 2.69 5.66 -12.58
CA GLU A 40 2.32 5.00 -13.81
C GLU A 40 1.48 3.77 -13.51
N ASN A 41 0.58 3.45 -14.43
CA ASN A 41 -0.26 2.26 -14.34
C ASN A 41 0.58 1.02 -14.68
N MET A 42 1.26 0.47 -13.68
CA MET A 42 2.18 -0.64 -13.87
C MET A 42 1.41 -1.96 -14.02
N GLU A 43 1.89 -2.80 -14.94
CA GLU A 43 1.32 -4.10 -15.26
C GLU A 43 2.09 -5.21 -14.52
N PHE A 44 1.35 -6.14 -13.94
CA PHE A 44 1.89 -7.29 -13.21
C PHE A 44 1.22 -8.58 -13.71
N PHE A 45 1.86 -9.73 -13.45
CA PHE A 45 1.34 -11.06 -13.78
C PHE A 45 0.88 -11.15 -15.25
N ASN A 46 1.79 -10.92 -16.20
CA ASN A 46 1.47 -10.92 -17.63
C ASN A 46 0.29 -10.00 -18.02
N ASN A 47 0.22 -8.80 -17.42
CA ASN A 47 -0.82 -7.80 -17.69
C ASN A 47 -2.23 -8.17 -17.16
N GLU A 48 -2.33 -9.18 -16.30
CA GLU A 48 -3.57 -9.58 -15.63
C GLU A 48 -3.92 -8.65 -14.44
N LEU A 49 -2.94 -7.91 -13.92
CA LEU A 49 -3.12 -6.95 -12.83
C LEU A 49 -2.51 -5.59 -13.19
N LYS A 50 -3.24 -4.52 -12.90
CA LYS A 50 -2.76 -3.14 -13.03
C LYS A 50 -2.93 -2.36 -11.74
N ILE A 51 -1.91 -1.61 -11.35
CA ILE A 51 -1.92 -0.72 -10.17
C ILE A 51 -1.08 0.51 -10.49
N PHE A 52 -1.56 1.71 -10.15
CA PHE A 52 -0.72 2.89 -10.17
C PHE A 52 0.26 2.86 -9.01
N ILE A 53 1.55 2.83 -9.32
CA ILE A 53 2.65 2.96 -8.35
C ILE A 53 3.65 4.01 -8.83
N PRO A 54 4.56 4.50 -7.98
CA PRO A 54 5.59 5.41 -8.43
C PRO A 54 6.40 4.84 -9.59
N LYS A 55 6.55 5.65 -10.64
CA LYS A 55 7.25 5.28 -11.88
C LYS A 55 8.73 4.95 -11.66
N ASP A 56 9.33 5.52 -10.63
CA ASP A 56 10.73 5.27 -10.27
C ASP A 56 10.89 4.05 -9.34
N PHE A 57 9.83 3.29 -9.06
CA PHE A 57 9.98 2.05 -8.32
C PHE A 57 10.46 0.92 -9.24
N VAL A 58 11.60 0.34 -8.86
CA VAL A 58 12.28 -0.71 -9.61
C VAL A 58 12.14 -2.05 -8.92
N ASP A 59 12.34 -3.14 -9.67
CA ASP A 59 12.41 -4.47 -9.08
C ASP A 59 13.63 -4.59 -8.17
N MET A 60 13.40 -4.98 -6.91
CA MET A 60 14.49 -5.24 -5.98
C MET A 60 15.34 -6.41 -6.49
N SER A 61 16.66 -6.29 -6.42
CA SER A 61 17.60 -7.34 -6.87
C SER A 61 17.44 -8.61 -6.02
N MET A 62 17.77 -9.78 -6.58
CA MET A 62 17.67 -11.04 -5.83
C MET A 62 18.56 -11.08 -4.58
N GLU A 63 19.69 -10.38 -4.60
CA GLU A 63 20.59 -10.26 -3.45
C GLU A 63 19.93 -9.45 -2.33
N ASP A 64 19.40 -8.27 -2.66
CA ASP A 64 18.70 -7.40 -1.71
C ASP A 64 17.41 -8.07 -1.18
N ARG A 65 16.70 -8.81 -2.04
CA ARG A 65 15.51 -9.58 -1.62
C ARG A 65 15.87 -10.61 -0.55
N LYS A 66 16.97 -11.36 -0.71
CA LYS A 66 17.42 -12.35 0.28
C LYS A 66 17.87 -11.71 1.58
N PHE A 67 18.51 -10.54 1.49
CA PHE A 67 18.93 -9.80 2.67
C PHE A 67 17.73 -9.24 3.45
N LYS A 68 16.82 -8.56 2.76
CA LYS A 68 15.65 -7.91 3.35
C LYS A 68 14.55 -8.88 3.78
N TYR A 69 14.38 -9.97 3.05
CA TYR A 69 13.42 -11.05 3.34
C TYR A 69 14.16 -12.39 3.44
N PRO A 70 14.81 -12.69 4.59
CA PRO A 70 15.59 -13.91 4.77
C PRO A 70 14.77 -15.21 4.65
N SER A 71 13.45 -15.12 4.84
CA SER A 71 12.54 -16.24 4.63
C SER A 71 12.58 -16.72 3.17
N GLU A 72 12.45 -18.03 2.97
CA GLU A 72 12.23 -18.60 1.63
C GLU A 72 10.82 -18.29 1.11
N SER A 73 9.87 -17.99 1.99
CA SER A 73 8.55 -17.44 1.63
C SER A 73 8.62 -15.92 1.39
N ARG A 74 9.56 -15.49 0.54
CA ARG A 74 9.71 -14.08 0.17
C ARG A 74 8.70 -13.67 -0.91
N PRO A 75 8.34 -12.38 -0.99
CA PRO A 75 7.43 -11.94 -2.04
C PRO A 75 7.98 -12.18 -3.46
N GLU A 76 7.09 -12.58 -4.36
CA GLU A 76 7.34 -12.82 -5.78
C GLU A 76 7.74 -11.52 -6.49
N ILE A 77 6.97 -10.46 -6.24
CA ILE A 77 7.22 -9.13 -6.79
C ILE A 77 7.52 -8.17 -5.64
N ILE A 78 8.62 -7.42 -5.76
CA ILE A 78 9.02 -6.36 -4.83
C ILE A 78 9.45 -5.18 -5.68
N LYS A 79 8.60 -4.14 -5.74
CA LYS A 79 8.90 -2.85 -6.35
C LYS A 79 9.26 -1.85 -5.27
N CYS A 80 10.39 -1.16 -5.40
CA CYS A 80 10.87 -0.24 -4.37
C CYS A 80 11.58 0.97 -4.96
N ASN A 81 11.68 2.02 -4.16
CA ASN A 81 12.57 3.13 -4.46
C ASN A 81 14.05 2.68 -4.35
N ASP A 82 14.97 3.53 -4.82
CA ASP A 82 16.41 3.22 -4.96
C ASP A 82 17.08 2.66 -3.70
N ASP A 83 16.70 3.15 -2.50
CA ASP A 83 17.30 2.71 -1.23
C ASP A 83 16.51 1.60 -0.53
N GLY A 84 15.44 1.10 -1.15
CA GLY A 84 14.58 0.05 -0.61
C GLY A 84 13.81 0.44 0.65
N SER A 85 13.74 1.72 1.03
CA SER A 85 13.04 2.15 2.25
C SER A 85 11.53 2.22 2.09
N ILE A 86 11.03 2.28 0.85
CA ILE A 86 9.60 2.27 0.50
C ILE A 86 9.40 1.17 -0.54
N CYS A 87 8.48 0.25 -0.27
CA CYS A 87 8.26 -0.91 -1.13
C CYS A 87 6.77 -1.22 -1.26
N ILE A 88 6.39 -1.72 -2.43
CA ILE A 88 5.16 -2.47 -2.63
C ILE A 88 5.52 -3.91 -3.03
N THR A 89 4.91 -4.87 -2.35
CA THR A 89 5.07 -6.29 -2.62
C THR A 89 3.77 -6.85 -3.17
N LEU A 90 3.85 -7.80 -4.10
CA LEU A 90 2.68 -8.55 -4.60
C LEU A 90 3.01 -10.04 -4.63
N ASN A 91 2.03 -10.85 -4.23
CA ASN A 91 2.08 -12.30 -4.20
C ASN A 91 0.74 -12.89 -4.59
N VAL A 92 0.74 -13.89 -5.48
CA VAL A 92 -0.42 -14.75 -5.68
C VAL A 92 -0.24 -16.00 -4.83
N ILE A 93 -1.13 -16.18 -3.86
CA ILE A 93 -1.15 -17.35 -2.98
C ILE A 93 -2.09 -18.37 -3.60
N ASP A 94 -1.66 -19.63 -3.66
CA ASP A 94 -2.49 -20.75 -4.12
C ASP A 94 -3.53 -21.14 -3.05
N SER A 95 -4.42 -20.20 -2.76
CA SER A 95 -5.51 -20.30 -1.81
C SER A 95 -6.76 -19.68 -2.45
N PRO A 96 -7.84 -20.47 -2.61
CA PRO A 96 -9.06 -19.98 -3.24
C PRO A 96 -9.66 -18.81 -2.49
N LEU A 97 -10.12 -17.79 -3.23
CA LEU A 97 -10.82 -16.64 -2.69
C LEU A 97 -12.00 -16.28 -3.58
N SER A 98 -13.14 -16.00 -2.98
CA SER A 98 -14.30 -15.39 -3.64
C SER A 98 -14.52 -13.99 -3.07
N GLU A 99 -15.17 -13.12 -3.84
CA GLU A 99 -15.38 -11.70 -3.47
C GLU A 99 -16.08 -11.54 -2.11
N ASP A 100 -17.01 -12.42 -1.76
CA ASP A 100 -17.74 -12.42 -0.48
C ASP A 100 -16.89 -12.87 0.71
N LYS A 101 -15.72 -13.46 0.47
CA LYS A 101 -14.80 -14.00 1.48
C LYS A 101 -13.59 -13.11 1.76
N VAL A 102 -13.46 -11.99 1.06
CA VAL A 102 -12.35 -11.05 1.24
C VAL A 102 -12.29 -10.50 2.67
N GLU A 103 -13.43 -10.15 3.27
CA GLU A 103 -13.46 -9.64 4.64
C GLU A 103 -13.02 -10.70 5.67
N GLU A 104 -13.51 -11.93 5.48
CA GLU A 104 -13.18 -13.07 6.33
C GLU A 104 -11.66 -13.35 6.30
N LEU A 105 -11.08 -13.39 5.10
CA LEU A 105 -9.64 -13.55 4.90
C LEU A 105 -8.86 -12.41 5.57
N LYS A 106 -9.26 -11.15 5.32
CA LYS A 106 -8.63 -9.96 5.92
C LYS A 106 -8.59 -10.05 7.45
N ASN A 107 -9.72 -10.41 8.07
CA ASN A 107 -9.82 -10.54 9.53
C ASN A 107 -8.98 -11.70 10.06
N GLY A 108 -8.95 -12.83 9.36
CA GLY A 108 -8.11 -13.99 9.68
C GLY A 108 -6.62 -13.65 9.65
N MET A 109 -6.17 -13.00 8.57
CA MET A 109 -4.77 -12.59 8.40
C MET A 109 -4.34 -11.55 9.43
N LYS A 110 -5.19 -10.56 9.72
CA LYS A 110 -4.97 -9.59 10.80
C LYS A 110 -4.76 -10.28 12.16
N MET A 111 -5.59 -11.28 12.46
CA MET A 111 -5.47 -12.07 13.69
C MET A 111 -4.17 -12.87 13.74
N ILE A 112 -3.76 -13.49 12.62
CA ILE A 112 -2.49 -14.24 12.54
C ILE A 112 -1.31 -13.30 12.81
N ILE A 113 -1.24 -12.15 12.13
CA ILE A 113 -0.16 -11.17 12.34
C ILE A 113 -0.10 -10.68 13.79
N ARG A 114 -1.27 -10.42 14.41
CA ARG A 114 -1.35 -10.02 15.81
C ARG A 114 -0.86 -11.10 16.77
N LYS A 115 -1.14 -12.38 16.49
CA LYS A 115 -0.67 -13.51 17.31
C LYS A 115 0.82 -13.75 17.14
N THR A 116 1.33 -13.67 15.92
CA THR A 116 2.75 -13.89 15.62
C THR A 116 3.63 -12.80 16.23
N ASN A 117 3.19 -11.54 16.21
CA ASN A 117 3.87 -10.45 16.89
C ASN A 117 2.86 -9.52 17.60
N PRO A 118 2.61 -9.75 18.91
CA PRO A 118 1.70 -8.92 19.70
C PRO A 118 2.13 -7.47 19.89
N ALA A 119 3.39 -7.12 19.58
CA ALA A 119 3.89 -5.75 19.64
C ALA A 119 3.42 -4.89 18.45
N ASN A 120 2.84 -5.50 17.40
CA ASN A 120 2.29 -4.77 16.27
C ASN A 120 1.13 -3.86 16.70
N VAL A 121 1.17 -2.60 16.26
CA VAL A 121 0.12 -1.61 16.53
C VAL A 121 -0.74 -1.45 15.28
N PHE A 122 -2.00 -1.84 15.35
CA PHE A 122 -2.94 -1.71 14.24
C PHE A 122 -3.64 -0.33 14.25
N TYR A 123 -3.87 0.23 13.07
CA TYR A 123 -4.51 1.54 12.90
C TYR A 123 -5.93 1.39 12.36
N GLU A 124 -6.05 1.35 11.03
CA GLU A 124 -7.32 1.27 10.31
C GLU A 124 -7.41 -0.06 9.55
N ASP A 125 -8.62 -0.53 9.33
CA ASP A 125 -8.90 -1.68 8.48
C ASP A 125 -10.30 -1.57 7.89
N GLY A 126 -10.51 -2.26 6.77
CA GLY A 126 -11.78 -2.21 6.08
C GLY A 126 -11.82 -3.10 4.85
N VAL A 127 -12.92 -2.96 4.12
CA VAL A 127 -13.09 -3.50 2.77
C VAL A 127 -13.58 -2.35 1.90
N ILE A 128 -12.94 -2.19 0.76
CA ILE A 128 -13.34 -1.21 -0.27
C ILE A 128 -13.70 -1.95 -1.54
N GLU A 129 -14.69 -1.43 -2.27
CA GLU A 129 -15.02 -1.93 -3.61
C GLU A 129 -14.33 -1.04 -4.65
N VAL A 130 -13.50 -1.64 -5.49
CA VAL A 130 -12.70 -0.96 -6.51
C VAL A 130 -12.78 -1.78 -7.79
N ASN A 131 -13.23 -1.19 -8.90
CA ASN A 131 -13.31 -1.88 -10.19
C ASN A 131 -14.00 -3.26 -10.12
N SER A 132 -15.11 -3.35 -9.37
CA SER A 132 -15.85 -4.60 -9.11
C SER A 132 -15.07 -5.69 -8.37
N LYS A 133 -14.04 -5.29 -7.61
CA LYS A 133 -13.27 -6.14 -6.70
C LYS A 133 -13.42 -5.64 -5.28
N ASN A 134 -13.65 -6.57 -4.35
CA ASN A 134 -13.50 -6.30 -2.93
C ASN A 134 -12.01 -6.36 -2.58
N ILE A 135 -11.51 -5.28 -1.96
CA ILE A 135 -10.15 -5.20 -1.44
C ILE A 135 -10.23 -5.06 0.07
N GLY A 136 -9.85 -6.12 0.78
CA GLY A 136 -9.72 -6.11 2.22
C GLY A 136 -8.35 -5.56 2.59
N PHE A 137 -8.28 -4.59 3.49
CA PHE A 137 -7.00 -4.01 3.91
C PHE A 137 -6.94 -3.84 5.43
N TYR A 138 -5.72 -3.76 5.95
CA TYR A 138 -5.44 -3.23 7.28
C TYR A 138 -4.06 -2.59 7.35
N GLU A 139 -3.95 -1.66 8.27
CA GLU A 139 -2.74 -0.90 8.53
C GLU A 139 -2.15 -1.29 9.88
N PHE A 140 -0.84 -1.40 9.94
CA PHE A 140 -0.16 -1.65 11.19
C PHE A 140 1.28 -1.17 11.16
N LYS A 141 1.76 -0.79 12.34
CA LYS A 141 3.17 -0.58 12.62
C LYS A 141 3.78 -1.87 13.12
N SER A 142 4.91 -2.24 12.53
CA SER A 142 5.78 -3.32 12.99
C SER A 142 7.17 -2.79 13.31
N SER A 143 7.89 -3.48 14.19
CA SER A 143 9.30 -3.18 14.45
C SER A 143 10.19 -4.16 13.69
N ALA A 144 11.09 -3.63 12.85
CA ALA A 144 12.20 -4.38 12.28
C ALA A 144 13.48 -4.12 13.09
N ILE A 145 14.58 -4.79 12.74
CA ILE A 145 15.87 -4.67 13.45
C ILE A 145 16.38 -3.22 13.42
N ASP A 146 16.26 -2.55 12.26
CA ASP A 146 16.88 -1.25 12.04
C ASP A 146 15.91 -0.07 12.21
N ALA A 147 14.60 -0.30 12.04
CA ALA A 147 13.59 0.74 12.10
C ALA A 147 12.18 0.18 12.34
N ASP A 148 11.31 1.03 12.87
CA ASP A 148 9.88 0.79 12.79
C ASP A 148 9.37 1.01 11.35
N LEU A 149 8.42 0.18 10.93
CA LEU A 149 7.80 0.22 9.61
C LEU A 149 6.31 0.49 9.74
N TYR A 150 5.80 1.35 8.87
CA TYR A 150 4.37 1.39 8.55
C TYR A 150 4.08 0.39 7.43
N ASN A 151 3.01 -0.37 7.59
CA ASN A 151 2.55 -1.35 6.61
C ASN A 151 1.07 -1.14 6.32
N LEU A 152 0.71 -1.13 5.03
CA LEU A 152 -0.65 -1.27 4.54
C LEU A 152 -0.71 -2.61 3.79
N MET A 153 -1.32 -3.62 4.42
CA MET A 153 -1.51 -4.94 3.82
C MET A 153 -2.89 -5.02 3.20
N PHE A 154 -2.99 -5.62 2.01
CA PHE A 154 -4.24 -5.73 1.27
C PHE A 154 -4.39 -7.08 0.58
N PHE A 155 -5.64 -7.48 0.39
CA PHE A 155 -6.05 -8.77 -0.17
C PHE A 155 -7.18 -8.56 -1.16
N ALA A 156 -7.11 -9.25 -2.30
CA ALA A 156 -8.16 -9.22 -3.31
C ALA A 156 -8.27 -10.59 -3.99
N GLU A 157 -9.44 -10.88 -4.54
CA GLU A 157 -9.59 -12.02 -5.45
C GLU A 157 -8.84 -11.73 -6.75
N PHE A 158 -8.08 -12.73 -7.20
CA PHE A 158 -7.33 -12.70 -8.45
C PHE A 158 -7.38 -14.08 -9.10
N MET A 159 -8.17 -14.23 -10.16
CA MET A 159 -8.27 -15.45 -10.98
C MET A 159 -8.59 -16.70 -10.16
N GLY A 160 -9.55 -16.61 -9.24
CA GLY A 160 -9.96 -17.64 -8.31
C GLY A 160 -9.01 -17.85 -7.13
N LYS A 161 -7.91 -17.08 -7.05
CA LYS A 161 -6.88 -17.17 -6.02
C LYS A 161 -6.81 -15.90 -5.18
N THR A 162 -5.97 -15.93 -4.16
CA THR A 162 -5.70 -14.78 -3.29
C THR A 162 -4.53 -13.97 -3.83
N LEU A 163 -4.77 -12.73 -4.20
CA LEU A 163 -3.71 -11.72 -4.30
C LEU A 163 -3.47 -11.13 -2.91
N MET A 164 -2.22 -11.18 -2.44
CA MET A 164 -1.77 -10.51 -1.22
C MET A 164 -0.73 -9.47 -1.60
N GLY A 165 -0.94 -8.23 -1.16
CA GLY A 165 0.02 -7.15 -1.32
C GLY A 165 0.33 -6.44 -0.02
N THR A 166 1.45 -5.74 0.00
CA THR A 166 1.85 -4.91 1.14
C THR A 166 2.62 -3.71 0.64
N PHE A 167 2.10 -2.52 0.93
CA PHE A 167 2.92 -1.32 0.92
C PHE A 167 3.62 -1.17 2.27
N SER A 168 4.90 -0.84 2.26
CA SER A 168 5.69 -0.60 3.46
C SER A 168 6.60 0.61 3.29
N CYS A 169 6.78 1.37 4.37
CA CYS A 169 7.78 2.44 4.45
C CYS A 169 8.32 2.57 5.88
N LYS A 170 9.45 3.26 6.05
CA LYS A 170 9.91 3.68 7.38
C LYS A 170 8.81 4.48 8.09
N TYR A 171 8.61 4.20 9.36
CA TYR A 171 7.56 4.86 10.13
C TYR A 171 7.76 6.38 10.21
N GLU A 172 8.97 6.90 10.07
CA GLU A 172 9.25 8.35 10.04
C GLU A 172 8.50 9.11 8.94
N VAL A 173 8.26 8.47 7.78
CA VAL A 173 7.63 9.10 6.60
C VAL A 173 6.18 8.65 6.41
N TYR A 174 5.60 7.87 7.34
CA TYR A 174 4.29 7.26 7.14
C TYR A 174 3.17 8.29 6.91
N LYS A 175 3.23 9.46 7.55
CA LYS A 175 2.20 10.51 7.40
C LYS A 175 2.14 11.07 5.98
N GLU A 176 3.25 11.01 5.26
CA GLU A 176 3.33 11.47 3.88
C GLU A 176 2.83 10.39 2.92
N TRP A 177 3.00 9.12 3.30
CA TRP A 177 2.74 7.95 2.44
C TRP A 177 1.43 7.24 2.68
N ARG A 178 0.82 7.33 3.86
CA ARG A 178 -0.39 6.59 4.24
C ARG A 178 -1.52 6.78 3.22
N ASP A 179 -1.89 8.03 2.97
CA ASP A 179 -2.96 8.36 2.03
C ASP A 179 -2.60 7.98 0.58
N ILE A 180 -1.32 8.08 0.23
CA ILE A 180 -0.82 7.69 -1.10
C ILE A 180 -0.91 6.17 -1.29
N ALA A 181 -0.52 5.40 -0.28
CA ALA A 181 -0.61 3.94 -0.29
C ALA A 181 -2.06 3.46 -0.39
N TYR A 182 -2.97 4.12 0.32
CA TYR A 182 -4.40 3.86 0.18
C TYR A 182 -4.89 4.17 -1.24
N LYS A 183 -4.48 5.30 -1.83
CA LYS A 183 -4.82 5.63 -3.23
C LYS A 183 -4.27 4.63 -4.23
N MET A 184 -3.06 4.11 -4.04
CA MET A 184 -2.51 3.06 -4.89
C MET A 184 -3.43 1.83 -4.92
N ILE A 185 -3.87 1.31 -3.77
CA ILE A 185 -4.77 0.15 -3.75
C ILE A 185 -6.15 0.47 -4.35
N CYS A 186 -6.62 1.73 -4.28
CA CYS A 186 -7.84 2.18 -4.96
C CYS A 186 -7.72 2.23 -6.50
N THR A 187 -6.54 2.04 -7.07
CA THR A 187 -6.36 1.93 -8.53
C THR A 187 -6.26 0.50 -9.03
N LEU A 188 -6.32 -0.48 -8.12
CA LEU A 188 -6.17 -1.89 -8.47
C LEU A 188 -7.23 -2.32 -9.48
N LYS A 189 -6.77 -2.92 -10.58
CA LYS A 189 -7.64 -3.44 -11.63
C LYS A 189 -7.15 -4.82 -12.06
N VAL A 190 -8.01 -5.82 -11.88
CA VAL A 190 -7.80 -7.17 -12.44
C VAL A 190 -8.37 -7.19 -13.85
N ILE A 191 -7.53 -7.54 -14.83
CA ILE A 191 -7.91 -7.69 -16.23
C ILE A 191 -8.36 -9.13 -16.41
N LYS A 192 -9.67 -9.36 -16.54
CA LYS A 192 -10.20 -10.66 -16.94
C LYS A 192 -9.96 -10.84 -18.44
N GLU A 193 -9.37 -11.95 -18.86
CA GLU A 193 -9.48 -12.40 -20.24
C GLU A 193 -10.96 -12.70 -20.52
N GLU A 194 -11.49 -12.13 -21.61
CA GLU A 194 -12.83 -12.45 -22.15
C GLU A 194 -12.85 -13.83 -22.83
#